data_AF-A0A645FAN8-F1
#
_entry.id   AF-A0A645FAN8-F1
#
_cell.length_a   1.000
_cell.length_b   1.000
_cell.length_c   1.000
_cell.angle_alpha   90.00
_cell.angle_beta   90.00
_cell.angle_gamma   90.00
#
_symmetry.space_group_name_H-M   'P 1'
#
loop_
_entity.id
_entity.type
_entity.pdbx_description
1 polymer ?
#
loop_
_entity_poly.entity_id
_entity_poly.type
_entity_poly.pdbx_seq_one_letter_code
_entity_poly.pdbx_strand_id
1 'polypeptide(L)'
;MQESEVEDLQFFQFDDLPKQISPPIARALNQWVEIKSKGNSLRNVNELLENLDKIKTTELGKKRILKNLGLKVNDIIAWGKSVVLSAENIESSGKNWYVYKEDYVITINASSYTIITAHRQQIK
;
A
#
# COMPACT_ATOMS: atom_id res chain seq x y z
N MET A 1 -36.41 5.28 -21.75
CA MET A 1 -36.24 6.73 -21.47
C MET A 1 -36.61 6.91 -20.01
N GLN A 2 -35.74 7.33 -19.10
CA GLN A 2 -34.54 8.14 -19.29
C GLN A 2 -33.40 7.67 -18.37
N GLU A 3 -32.23 7.48 -18.98
CA GLU A 3 -30.93 7.77 -18.36
C GLU A 3 -30.97 9.26 -18.02
N SER A 4 -30.94 9.65 -16.74
CA SER A 4 -31.02 11.08 -16.39
C SER A 4 -30.16 11.49 -15.20
N GLU A 5 -29.10 10.75 -14.88
CA GLU A 5 -28.13 11.18 -13.86
C GLU A 5 -26.67 10.82 -14.24
N VAL A 6 -26.33 10.80 -15.54
CA VAL A 6 -24.93 10.69 -16.00
C VAL A 6 -24.47 11.93 -16.78
N GLU A 7 -25.18 13.05 -16.63
CA GLU A 7 -24.78 14.34 -17.20
C GLU A 7 -24.47 15.28 -16.05
N ASP A 8 -23.22 15.24 -15.58
CA ASP A 8 -22.52 16.41 -15.04
C ASP A 8 -21.03 16.14 -14.74
N LEU A 9 -20.41 15.21 -15.47
CA LEU A 9 -18.95 15.25 -15.64
C LEU A 9 -18.69 15.95 -16.97
N GLN A 10 -18.49 17.27 -16.91
CA GLN A 10 -17.93 18.02 -18.03
C GLN A 10 -16.52 17.47 -18.33
N PHE A 11 -16.46 16.51 -19.26
CA PHE A 11 -15.21 16.14 -19.91
C PHE A 11 -14.78 17.33 -20.77
N PHE A 12 -13.67 17.97 -20.39
CA PHE A 12 -13.04 18.98 -21.23
C PHE A 12 -12.77 18.39 -22.62
N GLN A 13 -13.19 19.08 -23.69
CA GLN A 13 -12.85 18.66 -25.04
C GLN A 13 -11.34 18.88 -25.24
N PHE A 14 -10.70 18.06 -26.06
CA PHE A 14 -9.25 18.13 -26.30
C PHE A 14 -8.80 19.51 -26.81
N ASP A 15 -9.71 20.21 -27.49
CA ASP A 15 -9.49 21.55 -28.04
C ASP A 15 -9.56 22.67 -26.98
N ASP A 16 -10.08 22.37 -25.78
CA ASP A 16 -10.13 23.28 -24.62
C ASP A 16 -8.84 23.27 -23.79
N LEU A 17 -7.87 22.39 -24.13
CA LEU A 17 -6.61 22.31 -23.42
C LEU A 17 -5.71 23.52 -23.75
N PRO A 18 -5.08 24.17 -22.75
CA PRO A 18 -4.22 25.32 -22.99
C PRO A 18 -3.04 24.93 -23.90
N LYS A 19 -2.89 25.65 -25.01
CA LYS A 19 -1.89 25.40 -26.08
C LYS A 19 -0.44 25.46 -25.62
N GLN A 20 -0.16 26.03 -24.46
CA GLN A 20 1.13 25.97 -23.78
C GLN A 20 0.91 25.64 -22.30
N ILE A 21 1.17 24.38 -21.97
CA ILE A 21 1.15 23.92 -20.58
C ILE A 21 2.48 24.36 -19.95
N SER A 22 2.45 25.16 -18.88
CA SER A 22 3.68 25.53 -18.18
C SER A 22 4.40 24.28 -17.65
N PRO A 23 5.74 24.25 -17.57
CA PRO A 23 6.47 23.06 -17.14
C PRO A 23 5.97 22.44 -15.82
N PRO A 24 5.52 23.21 -14.81
CA PRO A 24 4.93 22.66 -13.58
C PRO A 24 3.61 21.92 -13.83
N ILE A 25 2.70 22.47 -14.65
CA ILE A 25 1.40 21.85 -14.93
C ILE A 25 1.57 20.61 -15.80
N ALA A 26 2.48 20.65 -16.78
CA ALA A 26 2.80 19.49 -17.63
C ALA A 26 3.40 18.35 -16.81
N ARG A 27 4.27 18.67 -15.83
CA ARG A 27 4.82 17.68 -14.90
C ARG A 27 3.73 17.08 -14.01
N ALA A 28 2.85 17.90 -13.44
CA ALA A 28 1.75 17.41 -12.62
C ALA A 28 0.77 16.55 -13.42
N LEU A 29 0.46 16.94 -14.66
CA LEU A 29 -0.41 16.18 -15.56
C LEU A 29 0.24 14.86 -15.98
N ASN A 30 1.52 14.85 -16.37
CA ASN A 30 2.24 13.62 -16.69
C ASN A 30 2.37 12.71 -15.48
N GLN A 31 2.59 13.27 -14.29
CA GLN A 31 2.58 12.51 -13.04
C GLN A 31 1.21 11.89 -12.77
N TRP A 32 0.12 12.64 -12.98
CA TRP A 32 -1.25 12.13 -12.84
C TRP A 32 -1.58 11.05 -13.87
N VAL A 33 -1.18 11.24 -15.13
CA VAL A 33 -1.33 10.25 -16.21
C VAL A 33 -0.49 8.99 -15.92
N GLU A 34 0.72 9.12 -15.40
CA GLU A 34 1.52 7.97 -14.95
C GLU A 34 0.85 7.25 -13.77
N ILE A 35 0.26 7.97 -12.81
CA ILE A 35 -0.47 7.40 -11.68
C ILE A 35 -1.73 6.66 -12.15
N LYS A 36 -2.45 7.19 -13.15
CA LYS A 36 -3.67 6.58 -13.70
C LYS A 36 -3.35 5.41 -14.64
N SER A 37 -2.31 5.50 -15.45
CA SER A 37 -1.88 4.45 -16.39
C SER A 37 -1.19 3.27 -15.70
N LYS A 38 -0.51 3.49 -14.57
CA LYS A 38 0.05 2.40 -13.74
C LYS A 38 -1.01 1.55 -13.04
N GLY A 39 -2.30 1.87 -13.18
CA GLY A 39 -3.38 1.16 -12.53
C GLY A 39 -3.16 1.20 -11.03
N ASN A 40 -3.69 2.23 -10.36
CA ASN A 40 -3.90 2.15 -8.93
C ASN A 40 -5.00 1.11 -8.67
N SER A 41 -4.68 -0.17 -8.90
CA SER A 41 -5.36 -1.28 -8.27
C SER A 41 -5.01 -1.12 -6.80
N LEU A 42 -5.84 -0.36 -6.08
CA LEU A 42 -5.91 -0.51 -4.63
C LEU A 42 -6.02 -2.01 -4.41
N ARG A 43 -4.92 -2.62 -3.93
CA ARG A 43 -4.96 -4.05 -3.68
C ARG A 43 -6.00 -4.22 -2.60
N ASN A 44 -6.97 -5.08 -2.87
CA ASN A 44 -8.02 -5.33 -1.90
C ASN A 44 -7.34 -5.87 -0.63
N VAL A 45 -7.61 -5.27 0.52
CA VAL A 45 -7.06 -5.72 1.82
C VAL A 45 -7.31 -7.22 2.03
N ASN A 46 -8.42 -7.73 1.48
CA ASN A 46 -8.74 -9.16 1.49
C ASN A 46 -7.65 -10.02 0.85
N GLU A 47 -6.88 -9.54 -0.13
CA GLU A 47 -5.79 -10.30 -0.76
C GLU A 47 -4.73 -10.71 0.27
N LEU A 48 -4.34 -9.82 1.20
CA LEU A 48 -3.37 -10.16 2.23
C LEU A 48 -3.95 -11.18 3.25
N LEU A 49 -5.23 -11.02 3.61
CA LEU A 49 -5.92 -11.90 4.56
C LEU A 49 -6.14 -13.30 3.99
N GLU A 50 -6.53 -13.41 2.72
CA GLU A 50 -6.74 -14.68 2.01
C GLU A 50 -5.43 -15.47 1.82
N ASN A 51 -4.29 -14.80 1.88
CA ASN A 51 -2.96 -15.38 1.64
C ASN A 51 -2.08 -15.39 2.92
N LEU A 52 -2.71 -15.39 4.10
CA LEU A 52 -2.02 -15.47 5.39
C LEU A 52 -1.10 -16.68 5.52
N ASP A 53 -1.45 -17.81 4.90
CA ASP A 53 -0.67 -19.04 4.86
C ASP A 53 0.69 -18.83 4.20
N LYS A 54 0.76 -17.96 3.17
CA LYS A 54 1.98 -17.62 2.41
C LYS A 54 2.94 -16.72 3.17
N ILE A 55 2.52 -16.14 4.30
CA ILE A 55 3.37 -15.25 5.09
C ILE A 55 4.61 -16.01 5.57
N LYS A 56 5.76 -15.42 5.24
CA LYS A 56 7.08 -15.93 5.60
C LYS A 56 8.02 -14.78 5.90
N THR A 57 9.23 -15.08 6.35
CA THR A 57 10.30 -14.09 6.48
C THR A 57 11.64 -14.75 6.22
N THR A 58 12.65 -13.95 5.95
CA THR A 58 14.05 -14.41 5.83
C THR A 58 14.75 -14.30 7.18
N GLU A 59 15.89 -14.97 7.35
CA GLU A 59 16.71 -14.82 8.57
C GLU A 59 17.12 -13.36 8.83
N LEU A 60 17.40 -12.61 7.76
CA LEU A 60 17.69 -11.18 7.86
C LEU A 60 16.44 -10.38 8.27
N GLY A 61 15.26 -10.74 7.75
CA GLY A 61 13.98 -10.15 8.14
C GLY A 61 13.70 -10.37 9.63
N LYS A 62 13.85 -11.61 10.12
CA LYS A 62 13.74 -11.95 11.56
C LYS A 62 14.64 -11.07 12.43
N LYS A 63 15.93 -10.99 12.08
CA LYS A 63 16.91 -10.16 12.81
C LYS A 63 16.50 -8.69 12.86
N ARG A 64 16.01 -8.13 11.75
CA ARG A 64 15.53 -6.74 11.69
C ARG A 64 14.31 -6.52 12.59
N ILE A 65 13.31 -7.39 12.50
CA ILE A 65 12.07 -7.31 13.30
C ILE A 65 12.40 -7.37 14.79
N LEU A 66 13.16 -8.39 15.22
CA LEU A 66 13.55 -8.58 16.62
C LEU A 66 14.34 -7.36 17.14
N LYS A 67 15.32 -6.87 16.37
CA LYS A 67 16.14 -5.72 16.75
C LYS A 67 15.32 -4.43 16.85
N ASN A 68 14.46 -4.16 15.87
CA ASN A 68 13.75 -2.89 15.78
C ASN A 68 12.64 -2.76 16.83
N LEU A 69 11.97 -3.86 17.16
CA LEU A 69 10.87 -3.86 18.13
C LEU A 69 11.32 -4.26 19.54
N GLY A 70 12.51 -4.85 19.69
CA GLY A 70 12.98 -5.38 20.97
C GLY A 70 12.20 -6.63 21.42
N LEU A 71 11.62 -7.37 20.47
CA LEU A 71 10.78 -8.54 20.75
C LEU A 71 11.61 -9.75 21.18
N LYS A 72 11.03 -10.57 22.08
CA LYS A 72 11.55 -11.89 22.46
C LYS A 72 10.53 -12.96 22.07
N VAL A 73 10.37 -13.17 20.76
CA VAL A 73 9.39 -14.11 20.19
C VAL A 73 10.14 -15.24 19.48
N ASN A 74 9.75 -16.48 19.76
CA ASN A 74 10.36 -17.67 19.15
C ASN A 74 9.92 -17.87 17.70
N ASP A 75 8.64 -17.64 17.41
CA ASP A 75 8.08 -17.79 16.07
C ASP A 75 7.59 -16.44 15.50
N ILE A 76 8.46 -15.81 14.72
CA ILE A 76 8.19 -14.54 14.03
C ILE A 76 7.11 -14.69 12.94
N ILE A 77 6.94 -15.88 12.36
CA ILE A 77 5.93 -16.11 11.33
C ILE A 77 4.55 -16.16 11.98
N ALA A 78 4.40 -16.93 13.06
CA ALA A 78 3.16 -16.98 13.82
C ALA A 78 2.77 -15.58 14.35
N TRP A 79 3.73 -14.84 14.91
CA TRP A 79 3.51 -13.46 15.32
C TRP A 79 3.11 -12.55 14.15
N GLY A 80 3.77 -12.65 13.00
CA GLY A 80 3.43 -11.84 11.83
C GLY A 80 1.98 -12.09 11.36
N LYS A 81 1.55 -13.36 11.35
CA LYS A 81 0.17 -13.74 11.01
C LYS A 81 -0.84 -13.18 12.02
N SER A 82 -0.53 -13.23 13.32
CA SER A 82 -1.43 -12.68 14.34
C SER A 82 -1.55 -11.15 14.25
N VAL A 83 -0.48 -10.45 13.88
CA VAL A 83 -0.54 -9.00 13.66
C VAL A 83 -1.41 -8.66 12.45
N VAL A 84 -1.27 -9.38 11.33
CA VAL A 84 -2.13 -9.16 10.16
C VAL A 84 -3.61 -9.40 10.49
N LEU A 85 -3.92 -10.45 11.26
CA LEU A 85 -5.29 -10.76 11.68
C LEU A 85 -5.91 -9.72 12.64
N SER A 86 -5.07 -9.02 13.40
CA SER A 86 -5.51 -8.06 14.43
C SER A 86 -5.16 -6.62 14.08
N ALA A 87 -4.82 -6.36 12.81
CA ALA A 87 -4.40 -5.07 12.32
C ALA A 87 -5.49 -4.01 12.48
N GLU A 88 -5.09 -2.79 12.80
CA GLU A 88 -5.99 -1.63 12.85
C GLU A 88 -6.19 -1.03 11.47
N ASN A 89 -5.13 -1.05 10.65
CA ASN A 89 -5.15 -0.58 9.27
C ASN A 89 -4.16 -1.39 8.42
N ILE A 90 -4.52 -1.63 7.16
CA ILE A 90 -3.67 -2.27 6.15
C ILE A 90 -3.68 -1.40 4.90
N GLU A 91 -2.50 -0.92 4.50
CA GLU A 91 -2.32 -0.08 3.32
C GLU A 91 -1.42 -0.78 2.31
N SER A 92 -1.75 -0.70 1.03
CA SER A 92 -0.85 -1.09 -0.06
C SER A 92 -0.20 0.14 -0.66
N SER A 93 1.13 0.16 -0.76
CA SER A 93 1.85 1.18 -1.52
C SER A 93 2.95 0.53 -2.36
N GLY A 94 2.79 0.61 -3.68
CA GLY A 94 3.67 -0.02 -4.66
C GLY A 94 3.81 -1.53 -4.45
N LYS A 95 5.00 -1.98 -4.07
CA LYS A 95 5.35 -3.41 -3.91
C LYS A 95 5.14 -3.98 -2.50
N ASN A 96 4.62 -3.17 -1.58
CA ASN A 96 4.54 -3.52 -0.17
C ASN A 96 3.14 -3.28 0.41
N TRP A 97 2.79 -4.12 1.38
CA TRP A 97 1.77 -3.89 2.37
C TRP A 97 2.39 -3.28 3.62
N TYR A 98 1.67 -2.35 4.23
CA TYR A 98 1.96 -1.73 5.50
C TYR A 98 0.82 -2.08 6.45
N VAL A 99 1.14 -2.83 7.50
CA VAL A 99 0.18 -3.35 8.47
C VAL A 99 0.42 -2.63 9.77
N TYR A 100 -0.55 -1.84 10.19
CA TYR A 100 -0.46 -0.98 11.37
C TYR A 100 -1.13 -1.66 12.55
N LYS A 101 -0.42 -1.70 13.67
CA LYS A 101 -0.91 -2.23 14.94
C LYS A 101 -0.31 -1.45 16.08
N GLU A 102 -1.16 -0.87 16.93
CA GLU A 102 -0.73 -0.07 18.08
C GLU A 102 0.34 0.97 17.69
N ASP A 103 1.55 0.86 18.25
CA ASP A 103 2.65 1.78 18.03
C ASP A 103 3.69 1.26 17.03
N TYR A 104 3.38 0.23 16.22
CA TYR A 104 4.31 -0.29 15.22
C TYR A 104 3.66 -0.57 13.86
N VAL A 105 4.51 -0.72 12.85
CA VAL A 105 4.13 -1.05 11.48
C VAL A 105 4.99 -2.20 10.96
N ILE A 106 4.34 -3.17 10.32
CA ILE A 106 4.98 -4.28 9.61
C ILE A 106 4.94 -3.99 8.11
N THR A 107 6.09 -4.15 7.44
CA THR A 107 6.17 -4.08 5.99
C THR A 107 6.27 -5.49 5.41
N ILE A 108 5.30 -5.87 4.58
CA ILE A 108 5.22 -7.17 3.92
C ILE A 108 5.31 -6.96 2.42
N ASN A 109 6.15 -7.74 1.73
CA ASN A 109 6.17 -7.69 0.28
C ASN A 109 4.87 -8.24 -0.30
N ALA A 110 4.26 -7.51 -1.23
CA ALA A 110 2.93 -7.82 -1.73
C ALA A 110 2.87 -8.99 -2.72
N SER A 111 3.99 -9.37 -3.35
CA SER A 111 4.03 -10.51 -4.26
C SER A 111 4.48 -11.80 -3.56
N SER A 112 5.48 -11.70 -2.69
CA SER A 112 6.10 -12.87 -2.05
C SER A 112 5.60 -13.15 -0.64
N TYR A 113 4.73 -12.29 -0.10
CA TYR A 113 4.20 -12.36 1.26
C TYR A 113 5.32 -12.43 2.33
N THR A 114 6.49 -11.88 1.99
CA THR A 114 7.66 -11.92 2.87
C THR A 114 7.65 -10.69 3.78
N ILE A 115 7.63 -10.90 5.10
CA ILE A 115 7.84 -9.83 6.08
C ILE A 115 9.28 -9.33 5.94
N ILE A 116 9.42 -8.08 5.49
CA ILE A 116 10.71 -7.44 5.21
C ILE A 116 11.29 -6.84 6.50
N THR A 117 10.43 -6.16 7.26
CA THR A 117 10.81 -5.44 8.48
C THR A 117 9.56 -5.11 9.31
N ALA A 118 9.77 -4.79 10.57
CA ALA A 118 8.82 -4.10 11.42
C ALA A 118 9.55 -3.03 12.24
N HIS A 119 8.88 -1.94 12.58
CA HIS A 119 9.45 -0.86 13.39
C HIS A 119 8.35 -0.08 14.10
N ARG A 120 8.72 0.61 15.18
CA ARG A 120 7.79 1.51 15.87
C ARG A 120 7.42 2.68 14.96
N GLN A 121 6.16 3.06 15.00
CA GLN A 121 5.65 4.25 14.36
C GLN A 121 6.34 5.46 14.99
N GLN A 122 6.82 6.37 14.15
CA GLN A 122 7.30 7.66 14.64
C GLN A 122 6.06 8.52 14.89
N ILE A 123 5.69 8.68 16.16
CA ILE A 123 4.73 9.70 16.56
C ILE A 123 5.39 11.04 16.23
N LYS A 124 4.81 11.78 15.27
CA LYS A 124 5.20 13.15 14.96
C LYS A 124 4.64 14.11 16.00
#